data_AF-A0A969B513-F1
#
_entry.id   AF-A0A969B513-F1
#
_cell.length_a   1.000
_cell.length_b   1.000
_cell.length_c   1.000
_cell.angle_alpha   90.00
_cell.angle_beta   90.00
_cell.angle_gamma   90.00
#
_symmetry.space_group_name_H-M   'P 1'
#
loop_
_entity.id
_entity.type
_entity.pdbx_description
1 polymer ?
#
loop_
_entity_poly.entity_id
_entity_poly.type
_entity_poly.pdbx_seq_one_letter_code
_entity_poly.pdbx_strand_id
1 'polypeptide(L)'
;MATELTRAAAPSPADLQAGIAAMRQGRCGEAIACLEQWCDQVGVDHPHYASAIKVLIQAQGQGGDWEAAIARCRSLDNHPNEALRHWSWQLLPALEKQRPQGQPGLEFVALEPLQPDQTAFQVHSSQVHSSQVQNQTPAAHNLQQAGLAALEAGQYAKAVKCLEAHIDLIQFANATAHSRIALVRAYWGNGQTQAARNLANHLAKPIAHPKANSRSSSRANPRSSSKANQPSQTLTPAGDLGSQRWARQFLAASQSHPKARDPLAAERAARSRTQAQRFHYDITGKLVITALHLSIYGGLLLAPLIPGSLWRDLAQVLWQVGQVTPELILPLAIALAPAVFPLALLRFAQEPEFKAQGREVVNYWITMLAIGFVTSTGGGLLLQAESWLAQLPLLGNLAKLLVAVAGLSYGVAPLGAIAWFWLQPERVFRYPFILRLI
;
A
#
# COMPACT_ATOMS: atom_id res chain seq x y z
N MET A 1 -46.55 -33.39 -24.91
CA MET A 1 -46.47 -32.21 -24.01
C MET A 1 -45.13 -31.55 -24.26
N ALA A 2 -45.11 -30.51 -25.10
CA ALA A 2 -43.91 -29.72 -25.35
C ALA A 2 -43.78 -28.71 -24.21
N THR A 3 -42.77 -28.89 -23.34
CA THR A 3 -42.31 -27.82 -22.47
C THR A 3 -41.80 -26.70 -23.37
N GLU A 4 -42.61 -25.66 -23.56
CA GLU A 4 -42.16 -24.37 -24.03
C GLU A 4 -41.02 -23.94 -23.10
N LEU A 5 -39.78 -24.12 -23.58
CA LEU A 5 -38.60 -23.48 -23.05
C LEU A 5 -38.86 -21.98 -23.17
N THR A 6 -39.44 -21.39 -22.13
CA THR A 6 -39.52 -19.95 -21.93
C THR A 6 -38.11 -19.42 -22.12
N ARG A 7 -37.88 -18.78 -23.26
CA ARG A 7 -36.65 -18.10 -23.61
C ARG A 7 -36.38 -17.09 -22.50
N ALA A 8 -35.45 -17.43 -21.59
CA ALA A 8 -35.10 -16.56 -20.48
C ALA A 8 -34.78 -15.18 -21.05
N ALA A 9 -35.43 -14.15 -20.51
CA ALA A 9 -35.19 -12.78 -20.91
C ALA A 9 -33.69 -12.51 -20.82
N ALA A 10 -33.16 -11.74 -21.78
CA ALA A 10 -31.74 -11.42 -21.78
C ALA A 10 -31.35 -10.79 -20.43
N PRO A 11 -30.24 -11.23 -19.82
CA PRO A 11 -29.75 -10.74 -18.53
C PRO A 11 -29.68 -9.22 -18.56
N SER A 12 -30.35 -8.57 -17.62
CA SER A 12 -30.35 -7.12 -17.58
C SER A 12 -29.01 -6.63 -17.03
N PRO A 13 -28.51 -5.45 -17.44
CA PRO A 13 -27.35 -4.83 -16.79
C PRO A 13 -27.61 -4.50 -15.32
N ALA A 14 -28.88 -4.44 -14.88
CA ALA A 14 -29.25 -4.24 -13.49
C ALA A 14 -28.86 -5.44 -12.61
N ASP A 15 -28.92 -6.67 -13.14
CA ASP A 15 -28.55 -7.87 -12.39
C ASP A 15 -27.05 -7.90 -12.07
N LEU A 16 -26.21 -7.47 -13.01
CA LEU A 16 -24.78 -7.27 -12.77
C LEU A 16 -24.52 -6.21 -11.69
N GLN A 17 -25.23 -5.07 -11.76
CA GLN A 17 -25.09 -4.01 -10.75
C GLN A 17 -25.57 -4.47 -9.38
N ALA A 18 -26.64 -5.26 -9.31
CA ALA A 18 -27.14 -5.85 -8.08
C ALA A 18 -26.10 -6.79 -7.44
N GLY A 19 -25.46 -7.66 -8.23
CA GLY A 19 -24.37 -8.52 -7.76
C GLY A 19 -23.17 -7.72 -7.22
N ILE A 20 -22.76 -6.65 -7.92
CA ILE A 20 -21.68 -5.77 -7.47
C ILE A 20 -22.07 -5.01 -6.18
N ALA A 21 -23.32 -4.55 -6.07
CA ALA A 21 -23.81 -3.86 -4.88
C ALA A 21 -23.88 -4.81 -3.66
N ALA A 22 -24.34 -6.05 -3.85
CA ALA A 22 -24.36 -7.08 -2.81
C ALA A 22 -22.95 -7.39 -2.29
N MET A 23 -21.97 -7.50 -3.20
CA MET A 23 -20.55 -7.69 -2.83
C MET A 23 -20.05 -6.53 -1.95
N ARG A 24 -20.32 -5.27 -2.33
CA ARG A 24 -19.89 -4.09 -1.55
C ARG A 24 -20.50 -4.03 -0.14
N GLN A 25 -21.66 -4.65 0.04
CA GLN A 25 -22.35 -4.74 1.33
C GLN A 25 -21.91 -5.96 2.16
N GLY A 26 -20.94 -6.76 1.69
CA GLY A 26 -20.48 -7.98 2.36
C GLY A 26 -21.46 -9.15 2.23
N ARG A 27 -22.54 -9.01 1.44
CA ARG A 27 -23.54 -10.06 1.21
C ARG A 27 -23.06 -11.02 0.12
N CYS A 28 -22.01 -11.78 0.44
CA CYS A 28 -21.28 -12.60 -0.53
C CYS A 28 -22.16 -13.67 -1.22
N GLY A 29 -23.06 -14.34 -0.48
CA GLY A 29 -23.94 -15.37 -1.06
C GLY A 29 -24.89 -14.82 -2.13
N GLU A 30 -25.53 -13.67 -1.87
CA GLU A 30 -26.38 -12.98 -2.85
C GLU A 30 -25.56 -12.50 -4.06
N ALA A 31 -24.36 -11.97 -3.81
CA ALA A 31 -23.46 -11.52 -4.87
C ALA A 31 -23.06 -12.67 -5.80
N ILE A 32 -22.70 -13.83 -5.25
CA ILE A 32 -22.34 -15.03 -6.01
C ILE A 32 -23.51 -15.48 -6.88
N ALA A 33 -24.70 -15.62 -6.31
CA ALA A 33 -25.89 -16.08 -7.05
C ALA A 33 -26.23 -15.15 -8.23
N CYS A 34 -26.26 -13.83 -8.01
CA CYS A 34 -26.54 -12.86 -9.08
C CYS A 34 -25.47 -12.87 -10.17
N LEU A 35 -24.19 -12.96 -9.79
CA LEU A 35 -23.08 -12.91 -10.74
C LEU A 35 -22.94 -14.22 -11.53
N GLU A 36 -23.19 -15.38 -10.93
CA GLU A 36 -23.20 -16.67 -11.63
C GLU A 36 -24.32 -16.71 -12.66
N GLN A 37 -25.54 -16.38 -12.24
CA GLN A 37 -26.69 -16.31 -13.15
C GLN A 37 -26.43 -15.35 -14.31
N TRP A 38 -25.83 -14.19 -14.05
CA TRP A 38 -25.50 -13.23 -15.09
C TRP A 38 -24.40 -13.75 -16.04
N CYS A 39 -23.33 -14.36 -15.50
CA CYS A 39 -22.24 -14.93 -16.32
C CYS A 39 -22.74 -16.05 -17.24
N ASP A 40 -23.62 -16.92 -16.75
CA ASP A 40 -24.16 -18.05 -17.48
C ASP A 40 -25.08 -17.63 -18.64
N GLN A 41 -25.81 -16.52 -18.47
CA GLN A 41 -26.73 -16.02 -19.49
C GLN A 41 -26.04 -15.19 -20.58
N VAL A 42 -24.99 -14.46 -20.23
CA VAL A 42 -24.35 -13.48 -21.11
C VAL A 42 -23.32 -14.08 -22.07
N GLY A 43 -22.69 -15.19 -21.67
CA GLY A 43 -21.62 -15.81 -22.45
C GLY A 43 -20.28 -15.08 -22.38
N VAL A 44 -19.24 -15.76 -22.87
CA VAL A 44 -17.83 -15.43 -22.66
C VAL A 44 -17.37 -14.19 -23.45
N ASP A 45 -18.03 -13.90 -24.58
CA ASP A 45 -17.63 -12.83 -25.51
C ASP A 45 -18.17 -11.44 -25.13
N HIS A 46 -19.00 -11.34 -24.11
CA HIS A 46 -19.62 -10.08 -23.74
C HIS A 46 -18.62 -9.11 -23.08
N PRO A 47 -18.70 -7.80 -23.38
CA PRO A 47 -17.74 -6.80 -22.90
C PRO A 47 -17.63 -6.74 -21.37
N HIS A 48 -18.71 -7.05 -20.64
CA HIS A 48 -18.73 -7.03 -19.18
C HIS A 48 -18.43 -8.37 -18.51
N TYR A 49 -18.27 -9.47 -19.27
CA TYR A 49 -17.98 -10.80 -18.73
C TYR A 49 -16.70 -10.82 -17.88
N ALA A 50 -15.62 -10.25 -18.42
CA ALA A 50 -14.33 -10.17 -17.71
C ALA A 50 -14.39 -9.36 -16.41
N SER A 51 -15.32 -8.39 -16.30
CA SER A 51 -15.53 -7.67 -15.04
C SER A 51 -16.35 -8.50 -14.07
N ALA A 52 -17.46 -9.10 -14.53
CA ALA A 52 -18.36 -9.91 -13.71
C ALA A 52 -17.63 -11.11 -13.09
N ILE A 53 -16.85 -11.85 -13.89
CA ILE A 53 -16.13 -13.03 -13.44
C ILE A 53 -15.06 -12.71 -12.38
N LYS A 54 -14.43 -11.53 -12.47
CA LYS A 54 -13.46 -11.06 -11.46
C LYS A 54 -14.15 -10.80 -10.13
N VAL A 55 -15.29 -10.11 -10.15
CA VAL A 55 -16.07 -9.83 -8.94
C VAL A 55 -16.63 -11.13 -8.35
N LEU A 56 -17.04 -12.07 -9.20
CA LEU A 56 -17.52 -13.38 -8.76
C LEU A 56 -16.43 -14.17 -8.02
N ILE A 57 -15.24 -14.30 -8.60
CA ILE A 57 -14.11 -14.99 -7.96
C ILE A 57 -13.74 -14.30 -6.63
N GLN A 58 -13.78 -12.97 -6.58
CA GLN A 58 -13.57 -12.22 -5.34
C GLN A 58 -14.65 -12.51 -4.29
N ALA A 59 -15.92 -12.55 -4.68
CA ALA A 59 -17.04 -12.85 -3.79
C ALA A 59 -16.96 -14.29 -3.24
N GLN A 60 -16.56 -15.26 -4.08
CA GLN A 60 -16.32 -16.65 -3.67
C GLN A 60 -15.21 -16.74 -2.63
N GLY A 61 -14.07 -16.05 -2.86
CA GLY A 61 -13.00 -15.98 -1.87
C GLY A 61 -13.43 -15.32 -0.56
N GLN A 62 -14.15 -14.18 -0.61
CA GLN A 62 -14.66 -13.52 0.60
C GLN A 62 -15.72 -14.34 1.35
N GLY A 63 -16.52 -15.12 0.62
CA GLY A 63 -17.52 -16.02 1.18
C GLY A 63 -16.95 -17.32 1.75
N GLY A 64 -15.65 -17.58 1.59
CA GLY A 64 -14.98 -18.80 2.06
C GLY A 64 -15.09 -20.00 1.11
N ASP A 65 -15.69 -19.83 -0.07
CA ASP A 65 -15.77 -20.87 -1.10
C ASP A 65 -14.51 -20.86 -1.98
N TRP A 66 -13.39 -21.19 -1.37
CA TRP A 66 -12.07 -21.17 -2.00
C TRP A 66 -11.96 -22.18 -3.14
N GLU A 67 -12.61 -23.35 -3.03
CA GLU A 67 -12.59 -24.37 -4.07
C GLU A 67 -13.26 -23.88 -5.34
N ALA A 68 -14.44 -23.26 -5.23
CA ALA A 68 -15.13 -22.69 -6.38
C ALA A 68 -14.29 -21.56 -7.03
N ALA A 69 -13.68 -20.69 -6.22
CA ALA A 69 -12.82 -19.62 -6.71
C ALA A 69 -11.59 -20.17 -7.48
N ILE A 70 -10.92 -21.19 -6.92
CA ILE A 70 -9.74 -21.84 -7.54
C ILE A 70 -10.16 -22.57 -8.83
N ALA A 71 -11.24 -23.34 -8.79
CA ALA A 71 -11.75 -24.06 -9.97
C ALA A 71 -12.08 -23.07 -11.10
N ARG A 72 -12.71 -21.95 -10.77
CA ARG A 72 -13.05 -20.89 -11.73
C ARG A 72 -11.78 -20.23 -12.29
N CYS A 73 -10.77 -19.92 -11.47
CA CYS A 73 -9.47 -19.46 -11.96
C CYS A 73 -8.80 -20.46 -12.92
N ARG A 74 -8.85 -21.77 -12.64
CA ARG A 74 -8.30 -22.81 -13.53
C ARG A 74 -9.06 -22.89 -14.86
N SER A 75 -10.38 -22.71 -14.84
CA SER A 75 -11.19 -22.68 -16.07
C SER A 75 -10.81 -21.51 -17.00
N LEU A 76 -10.27 -20.42 -16.45
CA LEU A 76 -9.85 -19.24 -17.23
C LEU A 76 -8.51 -19.42 -17.94
N ASP A 77 -7.78 -20.53 -17.73
CA ASP A 77 -6.48 -20.77 -18.38
C ASP A 77 -6.60 -20.88 -19.91
N ASN A 78 -7.75 -21.36 -20.39
CA ASN A 78 -8.07 -21.47 -21.82
C ASN A 78 -8.96 -20.32 -22.35
N HIS A 79 -9.13 -19.24 -21.59
CA HIS A 79 -10.02 -18.15 -21.96
C HIS A 79 -9.44 -17.30 -23.12
N PRO A 80 -10.25 -16.87 -24.11
CA PRO A 80 -9.75 -16.10 -25.28
C PRO A 80 -9.15 -14.74 -24.90
N ASN A 81 -9.64 -14.13 -23.82
CA ASN A 81 -9.08 -12.89 -23.28
C ASN A 81 -7.76 -13.13 -22.51
N GLU A 82 -6.63 -12.79 -23.13
CA GLU A 82 -5.29 -12.93 -22.57
C GLU A 82 -5.09 -12.19 -21.24
N ALA A 83 -5.70 -11.01 -21.08
CA ALA A 83 -5.58 -10.23 -19.85
C ALA A 83 -6.30 -10.91 -18.68
N LEU A 84 -7.44 -11.56 -18.94
CA LEU A 84 -8.17 -12.31 -17.93
C LEU A 84 -7.42 -13.59 -17.53
N ARG A 85 -6.85 -14.29 -18.52
CA ARG A 85 -5.98 -15.46 -18.29
C ARG A 85 -4.79 -15.10 -17.40
N HIS A 86 -4.03 -14.08 -17.78
CA HIS A 86 -2.87 -13.62 -17.00
C HIS A 86 -3.26 -13.20 -15.57
N TRP A 87 -4.39 -12.48 -15.42
CA TRP A 87 -4.91 -12.11 -14.11
C TRP A 87 -5.26 -13.35 -13.26
N SER A 88 -5.95 -14.35 -13.83
CA SER A 88 -6.31 -15.57 -13.11
C SER A 88 -5.08 -16.37 -12.65
N TRP A 89 -4.04 -16.42 -13.48
CA TRP A 89 -2.77 -17.09 -13.17
C TRP A 89 -2.03 -16.40 -12.01
N GLN A 90 -2.09 -15.06 -11.94
CA GLN A 90 -1.52 -14.31 -10.82
C GLN A 90 -2.32 -14.49 -9.52
N LEU A 91 -3.63 -14.67 -9.62
CA LEU A 91 -4.52 -14.80 -8.46
C LEU A 91 -4.48 -16.21 -7.84
N LEU A 92 -4.26 -17.25 -8.65
CA LEU A 92 -4.36 -18.64 -8.23
C LEU A 92 -3.45 -19.00 -7.04
N PRO A 93 -2.15 -18.62 -6.98
CA PRO A 93 -1.31 -18.91 -5.82
C PRO A 93 -1.77 -18.24 -4.53
N ALA A 94 -2.42 -17.07 -4.63
CA ALA A 94 -2.95 -16.36 -3.47
C ALA A 94 -4.19 -17.08 -2.90
N LEU A 95 -5.08 -17.57 -3.77
CA LEU A 95 -6.24 -18.37 -3.37
C LEU A 95 -5.82 -19.72 -2.76
N GLU A 96 -4.85 -20.41 -3.38
CA GLU A 96 -4.33 -21.68 -2.86
C GLU A 96 -3.67 -21.53 -1.47
N LYS A 97 -3.01 -20.39 -1.23
CA LYS A 97 -2.44 -20.08 0.09
C LYS A 97 -3.50 -19.74 1.14
N GLN A 98 -4.60 -19.11 0.74
CA GLN A 98 -5.70 -18.73 1.65
C GLN A 98 -6.65 -19.89 1.98
N ARG A 99 -6.65 -20.94 1.15
CA ARG A 99 -7.39 -22.19 1.42
C ARG A 99 -7.03 -22.72 2.81
N PRO A 100 -8.00 -22.86 3.74
CA PRO A 100 -7.76 -23.47 5.04
C PRO A 100 -7.21 -24.88 4.85
N GLN A 101 -5.98 -25.13 5.27
CA GLN A 101 -5.29 -26.43 5.10
C GLN A 101 -5.84 -27.56 5.99
N GLY A 102 -7.08 -27.43 6.48
CA GLY A 102 -7.61 -28.25 7.57
C GLY A 102 -9.05 -28.75 7.38
N GLN A 103 -9.67 -28.57 6.21
CA GLN A 103 -10.83 -29.37 5.85
C GLN A 103 -10.31 -30.57 5.04
N PRO A 104 -10.00 -31.73 5.69
CA PRO A 104 -9.95 -32.98 4.96
C PRO A 104 -11.25 -33.03 4.18
N GLY A 105 -11.14 -33.24 2.86
CA GLY A 105 -12.29 -33.20 1.98
C GLY A 105 -13.46 -33.88 2.65
N LEU A 106 -14.64 -33.25 2.63
CA LEU A 106 -15.87 -34.01 2.62
C LEU A 106 -15.74 -34.92 1.41
N GLU A 107 -15.09 -36.07 1.63
CA GLU A 107 -15.07 -37.22 0.77
C GLU A 107 -16.55 -37.51 0.63
N PHE A 108 -17.07 -37.07 -0.51
CA PHE A 108 -18.42 -37.33 -0.92
C PHE A 108 -18.54 -38.84 -0.83
N VAL A 109 -19.20 -39.34 0.22
CA VAL A 109 -19.59 -40.73 0.32
C VAL A 109 -20.54 -40.93 -0.84
N ALA A 110 -19.96 -41.27 -1.98
CA ALA A 110 -20.66 -41.80 -3.11
C ALA A 110 -21.38 -43.03 -2.57
N LEU A 111 -22.71 -42.95 -2.51
CA LEU A 111 -23.53 -44.14 -2.50
C LEU A 111 -23.10 -44.96 -3.71
N GLU A 112 -22.37 -46.03 -3.42
CA GLU A 112 -21.96 -47.06 -4.34
C GLU A 112 -23.19 -47.70 -4.98
N PRO A 113 -23.20 -47.87 -6.30
CA PRO A 113 -23.65 -49.14 -6.82
C PRO A 113 -22.62 -49.72 -7.80
N LEU A 114 -22.08 -50.87 -7.41
CA LEU A 114 -21.64 -52.00 -8.23
C LEU A 114 -20.93 -51.66 -9.56
N GLN A 115 -19.60 -51.79 -9.52
CA GLN A 115 -18.77 -52.22 -10.65
C GLN A 115 -19.24 -53.61 -11.19
N PRO A 116 -19.06 -53.91 -12.49
CA PRO A 116 -17.73 -54.13 -13.07
C PRO A 116 -17.55 -53.58 -14.50
N ASP A 117 -16.38 -53.05 -14.84
CA ASP A 117 -15.27 -53.82 -15.43
C ASP A 117 -14.23 -52.87 -16.05
N GLN A 118 -13.00 -53.35 -16.10
CA GLN A 118 -11.77 -52.59 -16.31
C GLN A 118 -11.53 -52.20 -17.77
N THR A 119 -10.99 -51.00 -18.00
CA THR A 119 -9.84 -50.84 -18.92
C THR A 119 -9.08 -49.56 -18.61
N ALA A 120 -7.80 -49.74 -18.35
CA ALA A 120 -6.85 -48.74 -17.92
C ALA A 120 -6.47 -47.76 -19.03
N PHE A 121 -6.48 -46.47 -18.71
CA PHE A 121 -5.66 -45.45 -19.37
C PHE A 121 -4.98 -44.60 -18.29
N GLN A 122 -3.71 -44.89 -18.01
CA GLN A 122 -2.83 -44.01 -17.26
C GLN A 122 -2.47 -42.81 -18.14
N VAL A 123 -3.12 -41.67 -17.88
CA VAL A 123 -2.66 -40.37 -18.39
C VAL A 123 -1.49 -39.92 -17.51
N HIS A 124 -0.29 -39.94 -18.08
CA HIS A 124 0.89 -39.32 -17.49
C HIS A 124 0.68 -37.80 -17.43
N SER A 125 0.51 -37.27 -16.21
CA SER A 125 0.54 -35.84 -15.94
C SER A 125 1.93 -35.27 -16.27
N SER A 126 1.99 -34.44 -17.31
CA SER A 126 3.18 -33.66 -17.68
C SER A 126 3.46 -32.58 -16.64
N GLN A 127 4.10 -32.98 -15.55
CA GLN A 127 4.78 -32.09 -14.60
C GLN A 127 6.16 -31.75 -15.16
N VAL A 128 6.20 -30.86 -16.16
CA VAL A 128 7.46 -30.35 -16.72
C VAL A 128 7.32 -28.83 -16.80
N HIS A 129 7.85 -28.11 -15.80
CA HIS A 129 8.44 -26.74 -15.86
C HIS A 129 8.63 -26.01 -14.50
N SER A 130 8.54 -26.65 -13.33
CA SER A 130 8.73 -25.95 -12.03
C SER A 130 10.02 -26.23 -11.25
N SER A 131 10.93 -27.08 -11.74
CA SER A 131 12.07 -27.53 -10.92
C SER A 131 13.29 -26.59 -10.92
N GLN A 132 13.30 -25.51 -11.70
CA GLN A 132 14.48 -24.63 -11.81
C GLN A 132 14.39 -23.32 -11.01
N VAL A 133 13.25 -23.05 -10.35
CA VAL A 133 13.05 -21.84 -9.51
C VAL A 133 13.34 -22.10 -8.02
N GLN A 134 13.56 -23.35 -7.61
CA GLN A 134 13.63 -23.73 -6.19
C GLN A 134 14.90 -23.32 -5.42
N ASN A 135 15.90 -22.71 -6.07
CA ASN A 135 17.12 -22.25 -5.40
C ASN A 135 17.23 -20.72 -5.28
N GLN A 136 16.12 -19.98 -5.34
CA GLN A 136 16.16 -18.56 -4.97
C GLN A 136 16.26 -18.44 -3.46
N THR A 137 17.26 -17.70 -2.97
CA THR A 137 17.38 -17.43 -1.53
C THR A 137 16.18 -16.60 -1.05
N PRO A 138 15.67 -16.81 0.18
CA PRO A 138 14.57 -15.99 0.73
C PRO A 138 14.86 -14.48 0.65
N ALA A 139 16.13 -14.09 0.76
CA ALA A 139 16.58 -12.72 0.57
C ALA A 139 16.30 -12.17 -0.83
N ALA A 140 16.55 -12.96 -1.88
CA ALA A 140 16.27 -12.57 -3.26
C ALA A 140 14.77 -12.36 -3.48
N HIS A 141 13.93 -13.25 -2.96
CA HIS A 141 12.48 -13.13 -3.05
C HIS A 141 11.96 -11.87 -2.36
N ASN A 142 12.43 -11.60 -1.13
CA ASN A 142 12.05 -10.40 -0.37
C ASN A 142 12.44 -9.10 -1.10
N LEU A 143 13.63 -9.05 -1.71
CA LEU A 143 14.08 -7.89 -2.49
C LEU A 143 13.22 -7.68 -3.74
N GLN A 144 12.85 -8.77 -4.43
CA GLN A 144 11.96 -8.70 -5.59
C GLN A 144 10.60 -8.13 -5.20
N GLN A 145 9.99 -8.68 -4.16
CA GLN A 145 8.66 -8.28 -3.70
C GLN A 145 8.66 -6.82 -3.20
N ALA A 146 9.68 -6.42 -2.43
CA ALA A 146 9.85 -5.04 -1.98
C ALA A 146 10.04 -4.06 -3.14
N GLY A 147 10.78 -4.46 -4.18
CA GLY A 147 10.99 -3.67 -5.39
C GLY A 147 9.71 -3.47 -6.20
N LEU A 148 8.92 -4.54 -6.38
CA LEU A 148 7.62 -4.49 -7.07
C LEU A 148 6.60 -3.64 -6.28
N ALA A 149 6.49 -3.83 -4.96
CA ALA A 149 5.61 -3.02 -4.12
C ALA A 149 5.98 -1.52 -4.14
N ALA A 150 7.28 -1.20 -4.11
CA ALA A 150 7.74 0.18 -4.24
C ALA A 150 7.43 0.79 -5.61
N LEU A 151 7.50 -0.02 -6.68
CA LEU A 151 7.14 0.41 -8.03
C LEU A 151 5.64 0.75 -8.12
N GLU A 152 4.78 -0.10 -7.56
CA GLU A 152 3.32 0.12 -7.50
C GLU A 152 2.95 1.35 -6.66
N ALA A 153 3.68 1.58 -5.57
CA ALA A 153 3.51 2.77 -4.72
C ALA A 153 4.09 4.07 -5.33
N GLY A 154 4.64 4.03 -6.55
CA GLY A 154 5.29 5.18 -7.19
C GLY A 154 6.61 5.62 -6.54
N GLN A 155 7.17 4.82 -5.63
CA GLN A 155 8.44 5.06 -4.94
C GLN A 155 9.62 4.61 -5.80
N TYR A 156 9.80 5.22 -6.98
CA TYR A 156 10.71 4.75 -8.02
C TYR A 156 12.18 4.61 -7.56
N ALA A 157 12.70 5.53 -6.75
CA ALA A 157 14.07 5.43 -6.22
C ALA A 157 14.28 4.18 -5.34
N LYS A 158 13.28 3.85 -4.50
CA LYS A 158 13.30 2.65 -3.66
C LYS A 158 13.16 1.39 -4.51
N ALA A 159 12.28 1.42 -5.50
CA ALA A 159 12.10 0.33 -6.46
C ALA A 159 13.39 0.00 -7.21
N VAL A 160 14.10 1.00 -7.73
CA VAL A 160 15.41 0.84 -8.38
C VAL A 160 16.39 0.12 -7.45
N LYS A 161 16.58 0.62 -6.22
CA LYS A 161 17.53 0.05 -5.26
C LYS A 161 17.22 -1.42 -4.92
N CYS A 162 15.95 -1.75 -4.69
CA CYS A 162 15.55 -3.13 -4.37
C CYS A 162 15.71 -4.08 -5.57
N LEU A 163 15.36 -3.62 -6.77
CA LEU A 163 15.42 -4.44 -7.99
C LEU A 163 16.85 -4.64 -8.50
N GLU A 164 17.74 -3.64 -8.37
CA GLU A 164 19.18 -3.80 -8.63
C GLU A 164 19.79 -4.82 -7.68
N ALA A 165 19.57 -4.65 -6.36
CA ALA A 165 20.07 -5.59 -5.35
C ALA A 165 19.55 -7.02 -5.56
N HIS A 166 18.29 -7.17 -5.99
CA HIS A 166 17.75 -8.46 -6.38
C HIS A 166 18.52 -9.04 -7.58
N ILE A 167 18.66 -8.29 -8.68
CA ILE A 167 19.33 -8.75 -9.90
C ILE A 167 20.81 -9.12 -9.64
N ASP A 168 21.49 -8.36 -8.79
CA ASP A 168 22.87 -8.64 -8.38
C ASP A 168 22.96 -9.95 -7.60
N LEU A 169 21.99 -10.21 -6.70
CA LEU A 169 21.98 -11.40 -5.84
C LEU A 169 21.72 -12.71 -6.60
N ILE A 170 20.81 -12.72 -7.58
CA ILE A 170 20.56 -13.90 -8.42
C ILE A 170 21.57 -14.08 -9.56
N GLN A 171 22.57 -13.19 -9.63
CA GLN A 171 23.51 -13.02 -10.75
C GLN A 171 22.76 -12.69 -12.05
N PHE A 172 23.19 -11.61 -12.72
CA PHE A 172 22.45 -11.00 -13.82
C PHE A 172 21.92 -12.02 -14.84
N ALA A 173 22.69 -13.05 -15.21
CA ALA A 173 22.30 -14.09 -16.17
C ALA A 173 21.01 -14.86 -15.83
N ASN A 174 20.75 -15.11 -14.55
CA ASN A 174 19.57 -15.86 -14.09
C ASN A 174 18.43 -14.94 -13.62
N ALA A 175 18.63 -13.62 -13.68
CA ALA A 175 17.58 -12.68 -13.34
C ALA A 175 16.38 -12.85 -14.28
N THR A 176 15.20 -13.07 -13.67
CA THR A 176 13.98 -13.24 -14.45
C THR A 176 13.76 -12.01 -15.34
N ALA A 177 13.32 -12.25 -16.57
CA ALA A 177 12.99 -11.18 -17.49
C ALA A 177 11.97 -10.19 -16.87
N HIS A 178 11.11 -10.69 -15.99
CA HIS A 178 10.15 -9.88 -15.23
C HIS A 178 10.82 -8.83 -14.33
N SER A 179 11.81 -9.21 -13.51
CA SER A 179 12.53 -8.25 -12.63
C SER A 179 13.26 -7.17 -13.44
N ARG A 180 13.82 -7.52 -14.60
CA ARG A 180 14.48 -6.55 -15.49
C ARG A 180 13.48 -5.58 -16.14
N ILE A 181 12.30 -6.06 -16.56
CA ILE A 181 11.22 -5.20 -17.08
C ILE A 181 10.75 -4.22 -16.00
N ALA A 182 10.58 -4.70 -14.76
CA ALA A 182 10.23 -3.85 -13.63
C ALA A 182 11.30 -2.78 -13.37
N LEU A 183 12.58 -3.13 -13.46
CA LEU A 183 13.68 -2.18 -13.29
C LEU A 183 13.70 -1.12 -14.40
N VAL A 184 13.42 -1.47 -15.66
CA VAL A 184 13.26 -0.48 -16.75
C VAL A 184 12.18 0.55 -16.40
N ARG A 185 11.03 0.09 -15.89
CA ARG A 185 9.94 0.98 -15.45
C ARG A 185 10.36 1.86 -14.28
N ALA A 186 11.06 1.29 -13.31
CA ALA A 186 11.57 2.01 -12.15
C ALA A 186 12.57 3.11 -12.56
N TYR A 187 13.55 2.81 -13.43
CA TYR A 187 14.48 3.81 -13.95
C TYR A 187 13.76 4.93 -14.71
N TRP A 188 12.80 4.58 -15.57
CA TRP A 188 12.04 5.58 -16.31
C TRP A 188 11.23 6.50 -15.38
N GLY A 189 10.54 5.92 -14.40
CA GLY A 189 9.79 6.67 -13.37
C GLY A 189 10.70 7.54 -12.48
N ASN A 190 11.92 7.08 -12.20
CA ASN A 190 12.92 7.82 -11.42
C ASN A 190 13.66 8.89 -12.24
N GLY A 191 13.30 9.12 -13.50
CA GLY A 191 13.96 10.09 -14.40
C GLY A 191 15.31 9.62 -14.97
N GLN A 192 15.75 8.40 -14.66
CA GLN A 192 16.98 7.79 -15.18
C GLN A 192 16.76 7.20 -16.59
N THR A 193 16.33 8.05 -17.53
CA THR A 193 15.88 7.64 -18.87
C THR A 193 16.95 6.91 -19.68
N GLN A 194 18.22 7.30 -19.54
CA GLN A 194 19.33 6.63 -20.24
C GLN A 194 19.58 5.22 -19.70
N ALA A 195 19.52 5.03 -18.37
CA ALA A 195 19.64 3.71 -17.76
C ALA A 195 18.50 2.78 -18.19
N ALA A 196 17.27 3.30 -18.21
CA ALA A 196 16.10 2.57 -18.71
C ALA A 196 16.27 2.13 -20.17
N ARG A 197 16.74 3.02 -21.05
CA ARG A 197 17.00 2.71 -22.47
C ARG A 197 18.10 1.69 -22.65
N ASN A 198 19.22 1.83 -21.93
CA ASN A 198 20.32 0.89 -22.00
C ASN A 198 19.85 -0.52 -21.61
N LEU A 199 19.15 -0.63 -20.49
CA LEU A 199 18.61 -1.91 -20.02
C LEU A 199 17.57 -2.48 -21.00
N ALA A 200 16.67 -1.66 -21.55
CA ALA A 200 15.73 -2.10 -22.58
C ALA A 200 16.42 -2.57 -23.87
N ASN A 201 17.49 -1.90 -24.31
CA ASN A 201 18.30 -2.35 -25.44
C ASN A 201 18.95 -3.71 -25.16
N HIS A 202 19.43 -3.95 -23.93
CA HIS A 202 19.94 -5.25 -23.53
C HIS A 202 18.86 -6.34 -23.58
N LEU A 203 17.64 -6.03 -23.14
CA LEU A 203 16.49 -6.95 -23.21
C LEU A 203 16.00 -7.21 -24.64
N ALA A 204 16.15 -6.25 -25.55
CA ALA A 204 15.69 -6.38 -26.93
C ALA A 204 16.65 -7.19 -27.81
N LYS A 205 17.93 -7.29 -27.42
CA LYS A 205 18.93 -8.08 -28.14
C LYS A 205 18.56 -9.56 -28.03
N PRO A 206 18.50 -10.30 -29.16
CA PRO A 206 18.34 -11.74 -29.10
C PRO A 206 19.51 -12.30 -28.28
N ILE A 207 19.20 -13.14 -27.29
CA ILE A 207 20.23 -13.90 -26.60
C ILE A 207 20.88 -14.77 -27.67
N ALA A 208 22.10 -14.42 -28.06
CA ALA A 208 22.86 -15.24 -28.98
C ALA A 208 23.10 -16.56 -28.25
N HIS A 209 22.29 -17.57 -28.53
CA HIS A 209 22.60 -18.93 -28.11
C HIS A 209 24.00 -19.20 -28.64
N PRO A 210 24.98 -19.52 -27.76
CA PRO A 210 26.33 -19.82 -28.21
C PRO A 210 26.17 -20.90 -29.27
N LYS A 211 26.53 -20.57 -30.52
CA LYS A 211 26.46 -21.53 -31.63
C LYS A 211 27.16 -22.78 -31.12
N ALA A 212 26.39 -23.84 -30.89
CA ALA A 212 26.95 -25.09 -30.43
C ALA A 212 28.05 -25.43 -31.43
N ASN A 213 29.31 -25.37 -30.99
CA ASN A 213 30.45 -25.68 -31.82
C ASN A 213 30.34 -27.17 -32.15
N SER A 214 29.62 -27.49 -33.21
CA SER A 214 29.65 -28.79 -33.88
C SER A 214 30.99 -28.93 -34.60
N ARG A 215 32.09 -28.92 -33.83
CA ARG A 215 33.34 -29.57 -34.25
C ARG A 215 33.21 -31.05 -33.87
N SER A 216 32.36 -31.77 -34.59
CA SER A 216 32.51 -33.21 -34.71
C SER A 216 33.71 -33.46 -35.61
N SER A 217 34.87 -33.67 -35.00
CA SER A 217 35.94 -34.42 -35.65
C SER A 217 35.46 -35.88 -35.78
N SER A 218 34.84 -36.22 -36.90
CA SER A 218 34.72 -37.62 -37.31
C SER A 218 35.22 -37.76 -38.74
N ARG A 219 36.53 -38.05 -38.77
CA ARG A 219 37.23 -38.79 -39.80
C ARG A 219 36.34 -39.92 -40.37
N ALA A 220 36.19 -39.89 -41.69
CA ALA A 220 35.90 -40.98 -42.63
C ALA A 220 34.99 -42.14 -42.19
N ASN A 221 33.81 -42.26 -42.83
CA ASN A 221 33.46 -43.46 -43.60
C ASN A 221 32.27 -43.19 -44.55
N PRO A 222 32.35 -43.52 -45.85
CA PRO A 222 31.21 -43.44 -46.76
C PRO A 222 30.47 -44.78 -46.83
N ARG A 223 29.18 -44.70 -47.18
CA ARG A 223 28.22 -45.78 -47.50
C ARG A 223 27.49 -46.42 -46.31
N SER A 224 26.27 -45.97 -46.07
CA SER A 224 25.09 -46.70 -46.56
C SER A 224 23.82 -45.87 -46.36
N SER A 225 23.03 -45.79 -47.41
CA SER A 225 21.71 -45.21 -47.51
C SER A 225 20.71 -45.76 -46.48
N SER A 226 19.96 -44.88 -45.80
CA SER A 226 18.49 -44.93 -45.87
C SER A 226 17.88 -43.60 -45.37
N LYS A 227 16.85 -43.15 -46.08
CA LYS A 227 16.07 -41.93 -45.88
C LYS A 227 15.21 -42.05 -44.61
N ALA A 228 15.27 -41.05 -43.74
CA ALA A 228 14.13 -40.59 -42.97
C ALA A 228 14.41 -39.15 -42.48
N ASN A 229 13.85 -38.17 -43.21
CA ASN A 229 13.81 -36.77 -42.81
C ASN A 229 12.92 -36.63 -41.57
N GLN A 230 13.49 -36.25 -40.43
CA GLN A 230 12.77 -35.55 -39.37
C GLN A 230 13.48 -34.22 -39.07
N PRO A 231 12.80 -33.07 -39.21
CA PRO A 231 13.38 -31.80 -38.79
C PRO A 231 13.45 -31.77 -37.27
N SER A 232 14.67 -31.78 -36.72
CA SER A 232 14.92 -31.51 -35.31
C SER A 232 14.49 -30.08 -34.99
N GLN A 233 13.32 -29.92 -34.37
CA GLN A 233 12.88 -28.65 -33.82
C GLN A 233 13.68 -28.37 -32.55
N THR A 234 14.70 -27.51 -32.65
CA THR A 234 15.30 -26.85 -31.50
C THR A 234 14.24 -26.00 -30.79
N LEU A 235 13.74 -26.50 -29.67
CA LEU A 235 12.90 -25.77 -28.72
C LEU A 235 13.70 -24.58 -28.18
N THR A 236 13.45 -23.38 -28.70
CA THR A 236 13.83 -22.15 -28.01
C THR A 236 12.92 -22.00 -26.78
N PRO A 237 13.47 -21.67 -25.60
CA PRO A 237 12.64 -21.45 -24.41
C PRO A 237 11.69 -20.27 -24.68
N ALA A 238 10.40 -20.56 -24.77
CA ALA A 238 9.34 -19.62 -25.16
C ALA A 238 9.24 -18.37 -24.24
N GLY A 239 9.87 -18.41 -23.05
CA GLY A 239 9.82 -17.33 -22.06
C GLY A 239 10.51 -16.02 -22.49
N ASP A 240 11.52 -16.06 -23.38
CA ASP A 240 12.30 -14.86 -23.72
C ASP A 240 11.71 -13.99 -24.84
N LEU A 241 10.76 -14.51 -25.62
CA LEU A 241 10.17 -13.76 -26.73
C LEU A 241 9.28 -12.60 -26.24
N GLY A 242 8.59 -12.80 -25.11
CA GLY A 242 7.72 -11.77 -24.53
C GLY A 242 8.50 -10.55 -24.06
N SER A 243 9.63 -10.77 -23.38
CA SER A 243 10.47 -9.68 -22.86
C SER A 243 11.15 -8.88 -23.98
N GLN A 244 11.60 -9.56 -25.03
CA GLN A 244 12.16 -8.89 -26.22
C GLN A 244 11.10 -8.04 -26.94
N ARG A 245 9.88 -8.57 -27.13
CA ARG A 245 8.78 -7.83 -27.77
C ARG A 245 8.41 -6.58 -26.96
N TRP A 246 8.26 -6.74 -25.64
CA TRP A 246 7.99 -5.63 -24.73
C TRP A 246 9.09 -4.57 -24.79
N ALA A 247 10.37 -4.98 -24.76
CA ALA A 247 11.50 -4.06 -24.80
C ALA A 247 11.55 -3.25 -26.11
N ARG A 248 11.25 -3.87 -27.26
CA ARG A 248 11.18 -3.17 -28.55
C ARG A 248 10.04 -2.15 -28.59
N GLN A 249 8.87 -2.51 -28.08
CA GLN A 249 7.73 -1.59 -27.97
C GLN A 249 8.05 -0.41 -27.06
N PHE A 250 8.68 -0.67 -25.90
CA PHE A 250 9.13 0.37 -24.98
C PHE A 250 10.13 1.32 -25.65
N LEU A 251 11.13 0.80 -26.34
CA LEU A 251 12.13 1.62 -27.05
C LEU A 251 11.48 2.50 -28.11
N ALA A 252 10.57 1.95 -28.93
CA ALA A 252 9.82 2.72 -29.92
C ALA A 252 9.00 3.86 -29.28
N ALA A 253 8.26 3.56 -28.21
CA ALA A 253 7.48 4.56 -27.47
C ALA A 253 8.37 5.63 -26.79
N SER A 254 9.54 5.23 -26.29
CA SER A 254 10.50 6.13 -25.63
C SER A 254 11.18 7.10 -26.60
N GLN A 255 11.19 6.80 -27.91
CA GLN A 255 11.72 7.68 -28.96
C GLN A 255 10.69 8.72 -29.39
N SER A 256 9.40 8.39 -29.37
CA SER A 256 8.32 9.33 -29.70
C SER A 256 8.00 10.33 -28.58
N HIS A 257 8.46 10.09 -27.34
CA HIS A 257 8.10 10.94 -26.21
C HIS A 257 8.95 12.23 -26.17
N PRO A 258 8.35 13.44 -26.11
CA PRO A 258 9.10 14.71 -26.21
C PRO A 258 10.09 14.97 -25.06
N LYS A 259 9.80 14.46 -23.85
CA LYS A 259 10.76 14.44 -22.71
C LYS A 259 12.09 13.74 -23.02
N ALA A 260 12.12 12.92 -24.06
CA ALA A 260 13.24 12.06 -24.39
C ALA A 260 14.22 12.70 -25.40
N ARG A 261 13.91 13.91 -25.92
CA ARG A 261 14.75 14.70 -26.83
C ARG A 261 15.77 15.58 -26.11
N ASP A 262 15.51 16.00 -24.87
CA ASP A 262 16.45 16.79 -24.07
C ASP A 262 16.40 16.34 -22.59
N PRO A 263 17.22 15.34 -22.20
CA PRO A 263 17.24 14.82 -20.84
C PRO A 263 17.68 15.89 -19.82
N LEU A 264 18.49 16.87 -20.24
CA LEU A 264 18.94 17.99 -19.41
C LEU A 264 17.80 18.97 -19.15
N ALA A 265 16.96 19.27 -20.15
CA ALA A 265 15.76 20.08 -19.94
C ALA A 265 14.72 19.38 -19.05
N ALA A 266 14.54 18.07 -19.20
CA ALA A 266 13.64 17.28 -18.36
C ALA A 266 14.13 17.21 -16.90
N GLU A 267 15.45 17.06 -16.69
CA GLU A 267 16.05 17.08 -15.36
C GLU A 267 15.96 18.47 -14.70
N ARG A 268 16.21 19.55 -15.45
CA ARG A 268 16.00 20.92 -14.97
C ARG A 268 14.55 21.17 -14.60
N ALA A 269 13.59 20.66 -15.38
CA ALA A 269 12.16 20.75 -15.10
C ALA A 269 11.72 19.89 -13.90
N ALA A 270 12.35 18.74 -13.67
CA ALA A 270 12.08 17.91 -12.50
C ALA A 270 12.64 18.53 -11.22
N ARG A 271 13.87 19.07 -11.28
CA ARG A 271 14.48 19.82 -10.17
C ARG A 271 13.68 21.08 -9.85
N SER A 272 13.22 21.82 -10.85
CA SER A 272 12.39 23.01 -10.63
C SER A 272 11.03 22.67 -10.02
N ARG A 273 10.38 21.57 -10.43
CA ARG A 273 9.13 21.11 -9.81
C ARG A 273 9.32 20.67 -8.37
N THR A 274 10.40 19.97 -8.07
CA THR A 274 10.69 19.50 -6.70
C THR A 274 11.02 20.69 -5.78
N GLN A 275 11.76 21.68 -6.30
CA GLN A 275 12.04 22.92 -5.59
C GLN A 275 10.78 23.77 -5.40
N ALA A 276 9.92 23.87 -6.42
CA ALA A 276 8.64 24.57 -6.33
C ALA A 276 7.68 23.89 -5.35
N GLN A 277 7.63 22.56 -5.31
CA GLN A 277 6.83 21.82 -4.33
C GLN A 277 7.34 22.05 -2.90
N ARG A 278 8.66 21.99 -2.67
CA ARG A 278 9.23 22.31 -1.35
C ARG A 278 8.93 23.76 -0.93
N PHE A 279 9.02 24.70 -1.87
CA PHE A 279 8.71 26.10 -1.62
C PHE A 279 7.22 26.31 -1.31
N HIS A 280 6.34 25.60 -2.02
CA HIS A 280 4.90 25.68 -1.79
C HIS A 280 4.49 25.08 -0.44
N TYR A 281 5.07 23.93 -0.05
CA TYR A 281 4.81 23.34 1.27
C TYR A 281 5.33 24.19 2.43
N ASP A 282 6.49 24.85 2.27
CA ASP A 282 7.03 25.75 3.29
C ASP A 282 6.18 27.01 3.44
N ILE A 283 5.72 27.62 2.33
CA ILE A 283 4.84 28.80 2.36
C ILE A 283 3.46 28.44 2.91
N THR A 284 2.84 27.36 2.44
CA THR A 284 1.51 26.96 2.90
C THR A 284 1.54 26.53 4.37
N GLY A 285 2.59 25.82 4.81
CA GLY A 285 2.79 25.50 6.22
C GLY A 285 2.92 26.75 7.08
N LYS A 286 3.76 27.72 6.68
CA LYS A 286 3.92 29.00 7.40
C LYS A 286 2.64 29.84 7.41
N LEU A 287 1.88 29.86 6.32
CA LEU A 287 0.58 30.57 6.26
C LEU A 287 -0.46 29.93 7.18
N VAL A 288 -0.57 28.60 7.18
CA VAL A 288 -1.50 27.89 8.08
C VAL A 288 -1.13 28.10 9.54
N ILE A 289 0.16 28.02 9.88
CA ILE A 289 0.63 28.28 11.25
C ILE A 289 0.34 29.74 11.65
N THR A 290 0.63 30.71 10.80
CA THR A 290 0.36 32.12 11.08
C THR A 290 -1.14 32.42 11.20
N ALA A 291 -1.97 31.82 10.34
CA ALA A 291 -3.43 31.94 10.42
C ALA A 291 -3.97 31.32 11.72
N LEU A 292 -3.45 30.15 12.12
CA LEU A 292 -3.83 29.52 13.38
C LEU A 292 -3.47 30.40 14.59
N HIS A 293 -2.27 31.00 14.58
CA HIS A 293 -1.85 31.94 15.63
C HIS A 293 -2.73 33.19 15.65
N LEU A 294 -3.03 33.78 14.49
CA LEU A 294 -3.93 34.95 14.39
C LEU A 294 -5.34 34.62 14.88
N SER A 295 -5.88 33.44 14.59
CA SER A 295 -7.18 33.00 15.10
C SER A 295 -7.17 32.78 16.62
N ILE A 296 -6.10 32.19 17.16
CA ILE A 296 -5.95 31.98 18.61
C ILE A 296 -5.81 33.33 19.34
N TYR A 297 -4.93 34.21 18.89
CA TYR A 297 -4.72 35.53 19.50
C TYR A 297 -5.92 36.47 19.30
N GLY A 298 -6.54 36.44 18.11
CA GLY A 298 -7.77 37.20 17.84
C GLY A 298 -8.94 36.73 18.69
N GLY A 299 -9.09 35.41 18.88
CA GLY A 299 -10.07 34.84 19.79
C GLY A 299 -9.83 35.25 21.25
N LEU A 300 -8.58 35.20 21.71
CA LEU A 300 -8.20 35.62 23.07
C LEU A 300 -8.41 37.12 23.33
N LEU A 301 -8.13 37.98 22.34
CA LEU A 301 -8.31 39.43 22.46
C LEU A 301 -9.79 39.86 22.40
N LEU A 302 -10.60 39.18 21.59
CA LEU A 302 -12.02 39.51 21.43
C LEU A 302 -12.93 38.80 22.45
N ALA A 303 -12.46 37.71 23.08
CA ALA A 303 -13.21 36.96 24.08
C ALA A 303 -13.84 37.81 25.22
N PRO A 304 -13.14 38.79 25.83
CA PRO A 304 -13.75 39.61 26.89
C PRO A 304 -14.84 40.57 26.38
N LEU A 305 -14.94 40.79 25.06
CA LEU A 305 -15.95 41.66 24.45
C LEU A 305 -17.22 40.91 24.07
N ILE A 306 -17.23 39.58 24.10
CA ILE A 306 -18.39 38.76 23.74
C ILE A 306 -19.29 38.57 24.98
N PRO A 307 -20.55 39.06 24.96
CA PRO A 307 -21.51 38.85 26.03
C PRO A 307 -21.66 37.37 26.42
N GLY A 308 -21.79 37.10 27.72
CA GLY A 308 -21.86 35.74 28.23
C GLY A 308 -23.04 34.89 27.73
N SER A 309 -24.08 35.50 27.15
CA SER A 309 -25.19 34.80 26.49
C SER A 309 -24.77 34.17 25.16
N LEU A 310 -23.97 34.86 24.35
CA LEU A 310 -23.51 34.38 23.05
C LEU A 310 -22.61 33.14 23.16
N TRP A 311 -21.84 33.02 24.24
CA TRP A 311 -21.07 31.81 24.51
C TRP A 311 -21.94 30.58 24.78
N ARG A 312 -23.10 30.77 25.44
CA ARG A 312 -24.07 29.68 25.65
C ARG A 312 -24.71 29.26 24.34
N ASP A 313 -25.12 30.22 23.52
CA ASP A 313 -25.74 29.95 22.23
C ASP A 313 -24.74 29.24 21.28
N LEU A 314 -23.48 29.67 21.27
CA LEU A 314 -22.41 29.01 20.50
C LEU A 314 -22.17 27.56 20.96
N ALA A 315 -22.11 27.32 22.27
CA ALA A 315 -21.96 25.97 22.81
C ALA A 315 -23.13 25.06 22.44
N GLN A 316 -24.36 25.60 22.44
CA GLN A 316 -25.56 24.87 22.05
C GLN A 316 -25.59 24.54 20.56
N VAL A 317 -25.15 25.46 19.69
CA VAL A 317 -25.01 25.21 18.25
C VAL A 317 -23.95 24.15 17.97
N LEU A 318 -22.79 24.22 18.63
CA LEU A 318 -21.72 23.22 18.48
C LEU A 318 -22.18 21.82 18.95
N TRP A 319 -22.96 21.76 20.03
CA TRP A 319 -23.58 20.53 20.50
C TRP A 319 -24.55 19.93 19.47
N GLN A 320 -25.40 20.76 18.85
CA GLN A 320 -26.33 20.31 17.81
C GLN A 320 -25.62 19.86 16.53
N VAL A 321 -24.56 20.56 16.11
CA VAL A 321 -23.76 20.17 14.94
C VAL A 321 -23.06 18.82 15.19
N GLY A 322 -22.57 18.59 16.42
CA GLY A 322 -21.96 17.30 16.78
C GLY A 322 -22.92 16.11 16.67
N GLN A 323 -24.20 16.30 16.95
CA GLN A 323 -25.21 15.24 16.80
C GLN A 323 -25.41 14.82 15.33
N VAL A 324 -25.16 15.71 14.37
CA VAL A 324 -25.40 15.48 12.94
C VAL A 324 -24.16 14.94 12.22
N THR A 325 -22.96 15.36 12.63
CA THR A 325 -21.68 14.95 11.99
C THR A 325 -20.59 14.66 13.03
N PRO A 326 -20.58 13.46 13.64
CA PRO A 326 -19.64 13.13 14.72
C PRO A 326 -18.16 13.17 14.30
N GLU A 327 -17.89 12.95 13.01
CA GLU A 327 -16.56 13.02 12.38
C GLU A 327 -15.93 14.42 12.46
N LEU A 328 -16.73 15.49 12.57
CA LEU A 328 -16.27 16.88 12.63
C LEU A 328 -16.06 17.38 14.08
N ILE A 329 -16.57 16.68 15.09
CA ILE A 329 -16.48 17.10 16.49
C ILE A 329 -15.03 17.12 16.96
N LEU A 330 -14.28 16.05 16.67
CA LEU A 330 -12.92 15.89 17.17
C LEU A 330 -11.96 16.98 16.63
N PRO A 331 -11.88 17.26 15.31
CA PRO A 331 -11.02 18.32 14.81
C PRO A 331 -11.47 19.72 15.27
N LEU A 332 -12.79 19.96 15.41
CA LEU A 332 -13.31 21.25 15.87
C LEU A 332 -13.06 21.47 17.37
N ALA A 333 -13.20 20.43 18.19
CA ALA A 333 -12.88 20.45 19.61
C ALA A 333 -11.38 20.67 19.85
N ILE A 334 -10.52 20.00 19.06
CA ILE A 334 -9.07 20.20 19.12
C ILE A 334 -8.70 21.64 18.72
N ALA A 335 -9.37 22.20 17.71
CA ALA A 335 -9.12 23.58 17.26
C ALA A 335 -9.60 24.64 18.25
N LEU A 336 -10.71 24.40 18.95
CA LEU A 336 -11.32 25.36 19.88
C LEU A 336 -10.83 25.22 21.34
N ALA A 337 -10.31 24.05 21.73
CA ALA A 337 -9.82 23.79 23.08
C ALA A 337 -8.81 24.84 23.60
N PRO A 338 -7.83 25.33 22.82
CA PRO A 338 -6.86 26.32 23.31
C PRO A 338 -7.48 27.67 23.65
N ALA A 339 -8.58 28.05 23.01
CA ALA A 339 -9.25 29.34 23.22
C ALA A 339 -10.36 29.26 24.27
N VAL A 340 -11.17 28.19 24.25
CA VAL A 340 -12.35 28.06 25.10
C VAL A 340 -11.97 27.63 26.53
N PHE A 341 -10.94 26.79 26.67
CA PHE A 341 -10.58 26.19 27.96
C PHE A 341 -9.99 27.18 28.98
N PRO A 342 -9.09 28.12 28.62
CA PRO A 342 -8.58 29.12 29.56
C PRO A 342 -9.68 30.09 30.04
N LEU A 343 -10.61 30.44 29.16
CA LEU A 343 -11.73 31.34 29.46
C LEU A 343 -12.78 30.68 30.36
N ALA A 344 -13.06 29.39 30.11
CA ALA A 344 -13.92 28.60 30.99
C ALA A 344 -13.30 28.50 32.40
N LEU A 345 -11.99 28.24 32.51
CA LEU A 345 -11.27 28.20 33.79
C LEU A 345 -11.24 29.56 34.51
N LEU A 346 -11.01 30.66 33.78
CA LEU A 346 -11.02 32.02 34.32
C LEU A 346 -12.40 32.42 34.87
N ARG A 347 -13.47 32.02 34.19
CA ARG A 347 -14.85 32.28 34.63
C ARG A 347 -15.24 31.40 35.82
N PHE A 348 -14.87 30.11 35.80
CA PHE A 348 -15.09 29.19 36.92
C PHE A 348 -14.31 29.60 38.17
N ALA A 349 -13.14 30.24 38.03
CA ALA A 349 -12.36 30.75 39.16
C ALA A 349 -12.98 31.98 39.85
N GLN A 350 -13.95 32.65 39.21
CA GLN A 350 -14.62 33.83 39.76
C GLN A 350 -15.88 33.50 40.57
N GLU A 351 -16.37 32.26 40.54
CA GLU A 351 -17.54 31.87 41.33
C GLU A 351 -17.20 31.67 42.83
N PRO A 352 -17.97 32.29 43.74
CA PRO A 352 -17.62 32.35 45.16
C PRO A 352 -17.70 31.00 45.88
N GLU A 353 -18.44 30.03 45.35
CA GLU A 353 -18.63 28.70 45.94
C GLU A 353 -17.41 27.76 45.77
N PHE A 354 -16.43 28.15 44.94
CA PHE A 354 -15.35 27.26 44.50
C PHE A 354 -14.00 27.49 45.21
N LYS A 355 -13.99 28.21 46.34
CA LYS A 355 -12.76 28.79 46.91
C LYS A 355 -11.78 27.82 47.58
N ALA A 356 -12.12 26.56 47.84
CA ALA A 356 -11.21 25.62 48.52
C ALA A 356 -10.76 24.43 47.66
N GLN A 357 -11.68 23.70 47.01
CA GLN A 357 -11.32 22.52 46.19
C GLN A 357 -11.02 22.87 44.73
N GLY A 358 -11.52 24.01 44.27
CA GLY A 358 -11.40 24.42 42.88
C GLY A 358 -10.00 24.84 42.44
N ARG A 359 -9.26 25.51 43.31
CA ARG A 359 -7.89 25.93 43.02
C ARG A 359 -6.96 24.76 42.75
N GLU A 360 -7.13 23.64 43.45
CA GLU A 360 -6.27 22.47 43.26
C GLU A 360 -6.54 21.79 41.92
N VAL A 361 -7.81 21.71 41.50
CA VAL A 361 -8.20 21.17 40.18
C VAL A 361 -7.71 22.08 39.05
N VAL A 362 -7.89 23.40 39.18
CA VAL A 362 -7.42 24.38 38.18
C VAL A 362 -5.89 24.35 38.06
N ASN A 363 -5.17 24.31 39.18
CA ASN A 363 -3.70 24.22 39.15
C ASN A 363 -3.20 22.90 38.56
N TYR A 364 -3.87 21.78 38.86
CA TYR A 364 -3.55 20.47 38.26
C TYR A 364 -3.70 20.49 36.73
N TRP A 365 -4.79 21.05 36.21
CA TRP A 365 -5.03 21.13 34.78
C TRP A 365 -4.10 22.11 34.05
N ILE A 366 -3.79 23.26 34.66
CA ILE A 366 -2.78 24.19 34.14
C ILE A 366 -1.42 23.50 34.05
N THR A 367 -1.07 22.71 35.07
CA THR A 367 0.19 21.95 35.09
C THR A 367 0.22 20.87 34.01
N MET A 368 -0.86 20.12 33.82
CA MET A 368 -0.96 19.11 32.75
C MET A 368 -0.92 19.72 31.35
N LEU A 369 -1.52 20.89 31.13
CA LEU A 369 -1.45 21.61 29.87
C LEU A 369 -0.05 22.19 29.62
N ALA A 370 0.62 22.70 30.65
CA ALA A 370 2.01 23.14 30.54
C ALA A 370 2.95 21.97 30.18
N ILE A 371 2.76 20.80 30.80
CA ILE A 371 3.52 19.57 30.48
C ILE A 371 3.21 19.11 29.04
N GLY A 372 1.94 19.09 28.63
CA GLY A 372 1.53 18.71 27.27
C GLY A 372 2.09 19.65 26.21
N PHE A 373 2.07 20.96 26.47
CA PHE A 373 2.62 21.98 25.57
C PHE A 373 4.15 21.86 25.46
N VAL A 374 4.84 21.71 26.59
CA VAL A 374 6.30 21.54 26.64
C VAL A 374 6.74 20.25 25.93
N THR A 375 6.01 19.15 26.11
CA THR A 375 6.35 17.87 25.46
C THR A 375 6.04 17.88 23.95
N SER A 376 4.96 18.53 23.51
CA SER A 376 4.60 18.55 22.09
C SER A 376 5.42 19.56 21.26
N THR A 377 5.77 20.72 21.82
CA THR A 377 6.57 21.74 21.11
C THR A 377 8.07 21.54 21.33
N GLY A 378 8.50 21.10 22.51
CA GLY A 378 9.91 20.89 22.84
C GLY A 378 10.56 19.73 22.07
N GLY A 379 9.86 18.60 21.91
CA GLY A 379 10.40 17.43 21.21
C GLY A 379 10.61 17.66 19.71
N GLY A 380 9.69 18.40 19.07
CA GLY A 380 9.80 18.72 17.63
C GLY A 380 10.86 19.76 17.33
N LEU A 381 10.96 20.81 18.15
CA LEU A 381 11.94 21.88 17.94
C LEU A 381 13.38 21.45 18.25
N LEU A 382 13.61 20.57 19.23
CA LEU A 382 14.97 20.07 19.51
C LEU A 382 15.53 19.22 18.36
N LEU A 383 14.72 18.30 17.82
CA LEU A 383 15.13 17.43 16.71
C LEU A 383 15.36 18.22 15.42
N GLN A 384 14.61 19.30 15.22
CA GLN A 384 14.75 20.17 14.06
C GLN A 384 15.94 21.13 14.21
N ALA A 385 16.23 21.63 15.42
CA ALA A 385 17.38 22.47 15.73
C ALA A 385 18.72 21.73 15.61
N GLU A 386 18.82 20.46 16.03
CA GLU A 386 20.03 19.65 15.82
C GLU A 386 20.37 19.49 14.32
N SER A 387 19.36 19.30 13.48
CA SER A 387 19.54 19.16 12.03
C SER A 387 20.02 20.46 11.35
N TRP A 388 19.62 21.62 11.89
CA TRP A 388 20.03 22.94 11.41
C TRP A 388 21.41 23.36 11.92
N LEU A 389 21.73 23.06 13.18
CA LEU A 389 23.00 23.43 13.82
C LEU A 389 24.20 22.62 13.31
N ALA A 390 23.97 21.42 12.77
CA ALA A 390 25.02 20.61 12.12
C ALA A 390 25.60 21.25 10.85
N GLN A 391 24.97 22.31 10.30
CA GLN A 391 25.39 22.93 9.03
C GLN A 391 26.19 24.24 9.19
N LEU A 392 26.43 24.72 10.41
CA LEU A 392 27.11 26.00 10.66
C LEU A 392 28.45 25.81 11.42
N PRO A 393 29.60 25.78 10.72
CA PRO A 393 30.89 25.43 11.33
C PRO A 393 31.50 26.48 12.28
N LEU A 394 30.93 27.69 12.38
CA LEU A 394 31.53 28.81 13.13
C LEU A 394 30.82 29.19 14.44
N LEU A 395 29.73 28.51 14.84
CA LEU A 395 28.96 28.82 16.06
C LEU A 395 28.81 27.65 17.04
N GLY A 396 29.55 26.56 16.81
CA GLY A 396 29.35 25.28 17.51
C GLY A 396 29.45 25.34 19.04
N ASN A 397 30.27 26.23 19.60
CA ASN A 397 30.44 26.32 21.06
C ASN A 397 29.36 27.16 21.75
N LEU A 398 28.84 28.20 21.09
CA LEU A 398 27.75 29.04 21.64
C LEU A 398 26.41 28.28 21.57
N ALA A 399 26.19 27.52 20.51
CA ALA A 399 24.99 26.69 20.34
C ALA A 399 24.96 25.53 21.35
N LYS A 400 26.10 24.86 21.60
CA LYS A 400 26.21 23.83 22.66
C LYS A 400 25.98 24.41 24.05
N LEU A 401 26.47 25.64 24.32
CA LEU A 401 26.22 26.33 25.59
C LEU A 401 24.73 26.64 25.76
N LEU A 402 24.05 27.14 24.73
CA LEU A 402 22.62 27.45 24.77
C LEU A 402 21.75 26.20 24.92
N VAL A 403 22.10 25.09 24.26
CA VAL A 403 21.42 23.80 24.43
C VAL A 403 21.68 23.23 25.82
N ALA A 404 22.88 23.39 26.39
CA ALA A 404 23.18 22.96 27.76
C ALA A 404 22.44 23.80 28.81
N VAL A 405 22.34 25.13 28.62
CA VAL A 405 21.58 26.03 29.50
C VAL A 405 20.07 25.77 29.39
N ALA A 406 19.56 25.47 28.20
CA ALA A 406 18.18 25.01 28.00
C ALA A 406 17.94 23.65 28.67
N GLY A 407 18.85 22.68 28.48
CA GLY A 407 18.76 21.36 29.13
C GLY A 407 18.78 21.43 30.65
N LEU A 408 19.59 22.33 31.23
CA LEU A 408 19.64 22.57 32.68
C LEU A 408 18.35 23.24 33.20
N SER A 409 17.73 24.13 32.43
CA SER A 409 16.45 24.74 32.83
C SER A 409 15.25 23.77 32.69
N TYR A 410 15.31 22.81 31.76
CA TYR A 410 14.31 21.73 31.62
C TYR A 410 14.47 20.60 32.65
N GLY A 411 15.67 20.39 33.20
CA GLY A 411 15.93 19.37 34.22
C GLY A 411 15.46 19.72 35.64
N VAL A 412 15.31 21.01 35.95
CA VAL A 412 14.93 21.47 37.31
C VAL A 412 13.42 21.41 37.56
N ALA A 413 12.59 21.54 36.52
CA ALA A 413 11.13 21.45 36.63
C ALA A 413 10.61 20.07 37.10
N PRO A 414 11.06 18.92 36.55
CA PRO A 414 10.62 17.61 37.04
C PRO A 414 11.16 17.29 38.44
N LEU A 415 12.37 17.77 38.79
CA LEU A 415 12.92 17.60 40.15
C LEU A 415 12.17 18.44 41.19
N GLY A 416 11.71 19.64 40.84
CA GLY A 416 10.83 20.45 41.68
C GLY A 416 9.47 19.80 41.92
N ALA A 417 8.89 19.16 40.90
CA ALA A 417 7.62 18.43 41.03
C ALA A 417 7.76 17.17 41.92
N ILE A 418 8.87 16.43 41.78
CA ILE A 418 9.17 15.25 42.62
C ILE A 418 9.48 15.67 44.07
N ALA A 419 10.23 16.76 44.28
CA ALA A 419 10.52 17.29 45.61
C ALA A 419 9.26 17.84 46.31
N TRP A 420 8.35 18.51 45.57
CA TRP A 420 7.04 18.90 46.08
C TRP A 420 6.24 17.68 46.54
N PHE A 421 6.21 16.62 45.72
CA PHE A 421 5.48 15.39 46.04
C PHE A 421 6.00 14.69 47.32
N TRP A 422 7.32 14.74 47.56
CA TRP A 422 7.95 14.20 48.76
C TRP A 422 7.76 15.06 50.03
N LEU A 423 7.53 16.36 49.89
CA LEU A 423 7.36 17.28 51.02
C LEU A 423 5.95 17.26 51.64
N GLN A 424 4.96 16.61 51.02
CA GLN A 424 3.58 16.52 51.54
C GLN A 424 2.99 15.10 51.54
N PRO A 425 3.58 14.16 52.30
CA PRO A 425 3.16 12.75 52.31
C PRO A 425 1.70 12.54 52.77
N GLU A 426 1.16 13.42 53.62
CA GLU A 426 -0.20 13.30 54.16
C GLU A 426 -1.31 13.53 53.11
N ARG A 427 -1.00 14.15 51.97
CA ARG A 427 -1.98 14.43 50.92
C ARG A 427 -2.14 13.31 49.90
N VAL A 428 -1.13 12.45 49.75
CA VAL A 428 -1.12 11.34 48.78
C VAL A 428 -2.05 10.20 49.22
N PHE A 429 -2.26 10.02 50.52
CA PHE A 429 -3.13 8.98 51.08
C PHE A 429 -4.65 9.24 50.92
N ARG A 430 -5.07 10.41 50.43
CA ARG A 430 -6.50 10.71 50.24
C ARG A 430 -7.07 10.27 48.89
N TYR A 431 -6.25 9.76 47.97
CA TYR A 431 -6.70 9.38 46.63
C TYR A 431 -6.28 7.94 46.28
N PRO A 432 -7.15 6.94 46.58
CA PRO A 432 -6.83 5.51 46.36
C PRO A 432 -6.62 5.13 44.89
N PHE A 433 -7.02 5.99 43.95
CA PHE A 433 -6.77 5.81 42.51
C PHE A 433 -5.29 5.98 42.14
N ILE A 434 -4.54 6.87 42.81
CA ILE A 434 -3.12 7.12 42.50
C ILE A 434 -2.25 5.92 42.93
N LEU A 435 -2.61 5.25 44.03
CA LEU A 435 -1.99 4.01 44.51
C LEU A 435 -2.27 2.78 43.63
N ARG A 436 -3.20 2.87 42.66
CA ARG A 436 -3.43 1.81 41.66
C ARG A 436 -2.69 2.04 40.34
N LEU A 437 -2.17 3.25 40.14
CA LEU A 437 -1.48 3.65 38.91
C LEU A 437 0.06 3.57 39.05
N ILE A 438 0.55 3.62 40.29
CA ILE A 438 1.90 3.20 40.70
C ILE A 438 1.84 1.69 40.94
#